data_AF-A0A6L7JDW8-F1
#
_entry.id   AF-A0A6L7JDW8-F1
#
_cell.length_a   1.000
_cell.length_b   1.000
_cell.length_c   1.000
_cell.angle_alpha   90.00
_cell.angle_beta   90.00
_cell.angle_gamma   90.00
#
_symmetry.space_group_name_H-M   'P 1'
#
loop_
_entity.id
_entity.type
_entity.pdbx_description
1 polymer ?
#
loop_
_entity_poly.entity_id
_entity_poly.type
_entity_poly.pdbx_seq_one_letter_code
_entity_poly.pdbx_strand_id
1 'polypeptide(L)'
;MIDYTSHESLLGFEIAQLKEEGCDPVELSDRHNRLQKHGAADSEFEQLWSLAEALAGTGPLEDAEPSGLDQIQAARPNPRAQLGDLPADLGDAVAGAWLGRCAGCQLGKPVEGWPHWAIRRYLEPEYAFPPDDYIPLIPDHDVGIPLHQSAYEAARGNFSSMARDDDIDYMIFALANLERNGFDFAASDVAEAWLEGIPANMTYTAERVAYKNLMLGIAPPESATVRNPFREWIGAQIRTDVYGYACAGDPAAAAELAYRDAIVSHIKNGIYGALFAAAANAAAFATDDPLQALLAGMDQIPARSRLQRELESVIDSRERGLDWEQALAQVMSTCGHYHGVHTINNACFVAIGLLWGECELEKSISIAVACGLDTDCNGATAGSIVGAILGARSLPTAWIDPLGDRVGSMVAGFDGSRISDLAERTHTLAKSR
;
A
#
# COMPACT_ATOMS: atom_id res chain seq x y z
N MET A 1 20.24 -3.06 1.38
CA MET A 1 19.85 -1.95 0.50
C MET A 1 19.85 -2.49 -0.93
N ILE A 2 18.76 -2.30 -1.67
CA ILE A 2 18.64 -2.76 -3.07
C ILE A 2 19.54 -1.88 -3.95
N ASP A 3 20.37 -2.50 -4.79
CA ASP A 3 21.11 -1.79 -5.82
C ASP A 3 20.28 -1.70 -7.10
N TYR A 4 19.66 -0.54 -7.31
CA TYR A 4 18.83 -0.24 -8.49
C TYR A 4 19.63 0.00 -9.77
N THR A 5 20.96 0.09 -9.67
CA THR A 5 21.87 0.36 -10.79
C THR A 5 22.48 -0.90 -11.37
N SER A 6 22.56 -1.98 -10.58
CA SER A 6 23.12 -3.26 -11.00
C SER A 6 22.08 -4.12 -11.73
N HIS A 7 22.34 -4.39 -13.02
CA HIS A 7 21.51 -5.29 -13.83
C HIS A 7 21.53 -6.72 -13.28
N GLU A 8 22.63 -7.14 -12.67
CA GLU A 8 22.74 -8.43 -11.97
C GLU A 8 21.84 -8.47 -10.73
N SER A 9 21.89 -7.43 -9.90
CA SER A 9 21.17 -7.41 -8.62
C SER A 9 19.65 -7.48 -8.81
N LEU A 10 19.13 -6.84 -9.86
CA LEU A 10 17.70 -6.85 -10.17
C LEU A 10 17.22 -8.16 -10.79
N LEU A 11 18.09 -8.93 -11.44
CA LEU A 11 17.70 -10.16 -12.13
C LEU A 11 17.26 -11.27 -11.15
N GLY A 12 17.88 -11.33 -9.96
CA GLY A 12 17.43 -12.24 -8.91
C GLY A 12 15.99 -11.97 -8.46
N PHE A 13 15.60 -10.69 -8.36
CA PHE A 13 14.23 -10.29 -8.08
C PHE A 13 13.30 -10.59 -9.26
N GLU A 14 13.74 -10.39 -10.50
CA GLU A 14 12.94 -10.71 -11.68
C GLU A 14 12.60 -12.20 -11.76
N ILE A 15 13.57 -13.07 -11.43
CA ILE A 15 13.35 -14.52 -11.37
C ILE A 15 12.30 -14.88 -10.33
N ALA A 16 12.32 -14.21 -9.16
CA ALA A 16 11.31 -14.40 -8.13
C ALA A 16 9.93 -13.93 -8.61
N GLN A 17 9.86 -12.72 -9.17
CA GLN A 17 8.63 -12.14 -9.73
C GLN A 17 8.02 -13.02 -10.82
N LEU A 18 8.81 -13.52 -11.77
CA LEU A 18 8.34 -14.44 -12.81
C LEU A 18 7.75 -15.72 -12.23
N LYS A 19 8.38 -16.28 -11.18
CA LYS A 19 7.87 -17.47 -10.49
C LYS A 19 6.55 -17.16 -9.79
N GLU A 20 6.42 -16.00 -9.15
CA GLU A 20 5.20 -15.54 -8.50
C GLU A 20 4.06 -15.33 -9.51
N GLU A 21 4.37 -14.85 -10.71
CA GLU A 21 3.46 -14.75 -11.87
C GLU A 21 3.12 -16.10 -12.52
N GLY A 22 3.65 -17.20 -11.98
CA GLY A 22 3.39 -18.56 -12.43
C GLY A 22 4.20 -19.00 -13.67
N CYS A 23 5.19 -18.22 -14.09
CA CYS A 23 6.11 -18.64 -15.15
C CYS A 23 7.05 -19.74 -14.65
N ASP A 24 7.76 -20.40 -15.58
CA ASP A 24 8.81 -21.37 -15.27
C ASP A 24 10.21 -20.78 -15.53
N PRO A 25 10.83 -20.09 -14.56
CA PRO A 25 12.14 -19.49 -14.73
C PRO A 25 13.29 -20.45 -14.38
N VAL A 26 13.11 -21.78 -14.40
CA VAL A 26 14.15 -22.74 -13.98
C VAL A 26 15.44 -22.57 -14.79
N GLU A 27 15.36 -22.49 -16.13
CA GLU A 27 16.55 -22.27 -16.96
C GLU A 27 17.25 -20.94 -16.63
N LEU A 28 16.45 -19.87 -16.47
CA LEU A 28 16.93 -18.54 -16.13
C LEU A 28 17.65 -18.56 -14.77
N SER A 29 17.07 -19.22 -13.77
CA SER A 29 17.63 -19.40 -12.43
C SER A 29 18.96 -20.16 -12.46
N ASP A 30 19.01 -21.29 -13.17
CA ASP A 30 20.24 -22.09 -13.30
C ASP A 30 21.37 -21.31 -13.98
N ARG A 31 21.06 -20.53 -15.02
CA ARG A 31 22.04 -19.68 -15.70
C ARG A 31 22.52 -18.55 -14.79
N HIS A 32 21.61 -17.84 -14.14
CA HIS A 32 21.92 -16.76 -13.19
C HIS A 32 22.85 -17.26 -12.08
N ASN A 33 22.53 -18.40 -11.44
CA ASN A 33 23.35 -19.01 -10.39
C ASN A 33 24.75 -19.41 -10.86
N ARG A 34 24.93 -19.78 -12.14
CA ARG A 34 26.25 -20.06 -12.72
C ARG A 34 27.07 -18.78 -12.90
N LEU A 35 26.46 -17.73 -13.44
CA LEU A 35 27.13 -16.45 -13.67
C LEU A 35 27.60 -15.82 -12.35
N GLN A 36 26.75 -15.82 -11.31
CA GLN A 36 27.11 -15.31 -9.98
C GLN A 36 28.32 -16.04 -9.35
N LYS A 37 28.47 -17.35 -9.60
CA LYS A 37 29.57 -18.15 -9.03
C LYS A 37 30.90 -17.96 -9.74
N HIS A 38 30.87 -17.72 -11.04
CA HIS A 38 32.08 -17.72 -11.88
C HIS A 38 32.52 -16.33 -12.33
N GLY A 39 31.70 -15.31 -12.06
CA GLY A 39 31.83 -13.99 -12.68
C GLY A 39 31.35 -14.04 -14.13
N ALA A 40 30.82 -12.93 -14.62
CA ALA A 40 30.28 -12.82 -15.96
C ALA A 40 30.51 -11.41 -16.52
N ALA A 41 30.52 -11.30 -17.85
CA ALA A 41 30.49 -10.00 -18.51
C ALA A 41 29.05 -9.45 -18.52
N ASP A 42 28.89 -8.12 -18.53
CA ASP A 42 27.58 -7.46 -18.59
C ASP A 42 26.69 -8.00 -19.73
N SER A 43 27.29 -8.31 -20.88
CA SER A 43 26.58 -8.89 -22.03
C SER A 43 25.89 -10.23 -21.75
N GLU A 44 26.39 -11.01 -20.78
CA GLU A 44 25.77 -12.28 -20.40
C GLU A 44 24.52 -12.04 -19.53
N PHE A 45 24.56 -11.03 -18.64
CA PHE A 45 23.38 -10.60 -17.89
C PHE A 45 22.31 -9.99 -18.80
N GLU A 46 22.70 -9.24 -19.83
CA GLU A 46 21.78 -8.72 -20.84
C GLU A 46 21.03 -9.85 -21.58
N GLN A 47 21.71 -10.96 -21.90
CA GLN A 47 21.06 -12.13 -22.49
C GLN A 47 20.06 -12.79 -21.54
N LEU A 48 20.35 -12.80 -20.23
CA LEU A 48 19.40 -13.32 -19.24
C LEU A 48 18.18 -12.41 -19.10
N TRP A 49 18.36 -11.09 -19.17
CA TRP A 49 17.23 -10.14 -19.22
C TRP A 49 16.34 -10.37 -20.43
N SER A 50 16.91 -10.56 -21.63
CA SER A 50 16.10 -10.89 -22.81
C SER A 50 15.34 -12.21 -22.67
N LEU A 51 15.92 -13.20 -21.97
CA LEU A 51 15.22 -14.45 -21.67
C LEU A 51 14.08 -14.23 -20.66
N ALA A 52 14.30 -13.41 -19.62
CA ALA A 52 13.28 -13.04 -18.65
C ALA A 52 12.11 -12.32 -19.33
N GLU A 53 12.38 -11.34 -20.19
CA GLU A 53 11.38 -10.61 -20.98
C GLU A 53 10.57 -11.53 -21.89
N ALA A 54 11.20 -12.57 -22.47
CA ALA A 54 10.51 -13.56 -23.28
C ALA A 54 9.63 -14.54 -22.47
N LEU A 55 9.93 -14.73 -21.18
CA LEU A 55 9.13 -15.56 -20.27
C LEU A 55 7.94 -14.81 -19.69
N ALA A 56 8.05 -13.49 -19.52
CA ALA A 56 6.97 -12.66 -19.01
C ALA A 56 5.68 -12.86 -19.83
N GLY A 57 4.55 -13.04 -19.14
CA GLY A 57 3.24 -13.26 -19.78
C GLY A 57 2.99 -14.68 -20.31
N THR A 58 3.90 -15.63 -20.09
CA THR A 58 3.70 -17.05 -20.49
C THR A 58 3.09 -17.92 -19.39
N GLY A 59 2.97 -17.38 -18.17
CA GLY A 59 2.44 -18.09 -17.00
C GLY A 59 0.92 -18.34 -17.08
N PRO A 60 0.41 -19.36 -16.37
CA PRO A 60 -1.01 -19.72 -16.38
C PRO A 60 -1.91 -18.72 -15.65
N LEU A 61 -1.32 -17.72 -14.99
CA LEU A 61 -2.05 -16.66 -14.27
C LEU A 61 -2.42 -15.49 -15.18
N GLU A 62 -1.85 -15.39 -16.38
CA GLU A 62 -2.03 -14.23 -17.28
C GLU A 62 -3.51 -13.96 -17.59
N ASP A 63 -4.28 -15.02 -17.87
CA ASP A 63 -5.73 -14.90 -18.15
C ASP A 63 -6.56 -14.51 -16.92
N ALA A 64 -6.07 -14.83 -15.72
CA ALA A 64 -6.77 -14.57 -14.46
C ALA A 64 -6.43 -13.20 -13.86
N GLU A 65 -5.29 -12.64 -14.25
CA GLU A 65 -4.72 -11.40 -13.71
C GLU A 65 -4.34 -10.43 -14.85
N PRO A 66 -5.32 -9.87 -15.58
CA PRO A 66 -5.06 -8.89 -16.63
C PRO A 66 -4.63 -7.53 -16.05
N SER A 67 -3.78 -6.80 -16.76
CA SER A 67 -3.37 -5.45 -16.34
C SER A 67 -4.08 -4.31 -17.07
N GLY A 68 -4.82 -4.57 -18.15
CA GLY A 68 -5.60 -3.54 -18.84
C GLY A 68 -6.92 -3.24 -18.14
N LEU A 69 -7.31 -1.96 -18.02
CA LEU A 69 -8.52 -1.52 -17.32
C LEU A 69 -9.79 -2.25 -17.78
N ASP A 70 -10.05 -2.29 -19.10
CA ASP A 70 -11.25 -2.94 -19.66
C ASP A 70 -11.29 -4.43 -19.31
N GLN A 71 -10.13 -5.09 -19.31
CA GLN A 71 -10.01 -6.51 -18.97
C GLN A 71 -10.21 -6.75 -17.47
N ILE A 72 -9.66 -5.87 -16.62
CA ILE A 72 -9.89 -5.88 -15.17
C ILE A 72 -11.38 -5.73 -14.90
N GLN A 73 -12.02 -4.71 -15.47
CA GLN A 73 -13.45 -4.44 -15.31
C GLN A 73 -14.31 -5.63 -15.74
N ALA A 74 -13.99 -6.27 -16.86
CA ALA A 74 -14.68 -7.46 -17.34
C ALA A 74 -14.46 -8.70 -16.46
N ALA A 75 -13.36 -8.76 -15.70
CA ALA A 75 -13.01 -9.88 -14.83
C ALA A 75 -13.47 -9.70 -13.37
N ARG A 76 -14.09 -8.57 -13.02
CA ARG A 76 -14.61 -8.29 -11.66
C ARG A 76 -15.73 -9.26 -11.26
N PRO A 77 -15.90 -9.52 -9.94
CA PRO A 77 -17.05 -10.27 -9.45
C PRO A 77 -18.35 -9.45 -9.60
N ASN A 78 -19.49 -10.08 -9.36
CA ASN A 78 -20.71 -9.32 -9.12
C ASN A 78 -20.55 -8.53 -7.81
N PRO A 79 -20.91 -7.23 -7.77
CA PRO A 79 -20.78 -6.42 -6.57
C PRO A 79 -21.52 -7.03 -5.38
N ARG A 80 -20.86 -7.06 -4.23
CA ARG A 80 -21.37 -7.58 -2.95
C ARG A 80 -21.60 -6.48 -1.92
N ALA A 81 -20.83 -5.40 -1.98
CA ALA A 81 -20.91 -4.32 -1.02
C ALA A 81 -22.29 -3.64 -1.03
N GLN A 82 -22.78 -3.32 0.16
CA GLN A 82 -24.02 -2.58 0.38
C GLN A 82 -23.68 -1.22 0.96
N LEU A 83 -23.79 -0.18 0.13
CA LEU A 83 -23.49 1.19 0.50
C LEU A 83 -24.78 2.00 0.69
N GLY A 84 -24.76 2.89 1.66
CA GLY A 84 -25.81 3.84 1.98
C GLY A 84 -25.53 5.24 1.44
N ASP A 85 -26.13 6.23 2.08
CA ASP A 85 -25.90 7.64 1.77
C ASP A 85 -24.59 8.14 2.39
N LEU A 86 -24.03 9.20 1.80
CA LEU A 86 -22.90 9.92 2.39
C LEU A 86 -23.26 10.54 3.75
N PRO A 87 -22.28 10.74 4.66
CA PRO A 87 -22.51 11.40 5.92
C PRO A 87 -22.99 12.83 5.71
N ALA A 88 -23.82 13.31 6.64
CA ALA A 88 -24.30 14.69 6.64
C ALA A 88 -23.15 15.72 6.71
N ASP A 89 -22.03 15.34 7.35
CA ASP A 89 -20.82 16.14 7.45
C ASP A 89 -19.64 15.40 6.79
N LEU A 90 -19.58 15.47 5.46
CA LEU A 90 -18.50 14.88 4.67
C LEU A 90 -17.13 15.47 5.01
N GLY A 91 -17.06 16.74 5.42
CA GLY A 91 -15.81 17.37 5.83
C GLY A 91 -15.19 16.71 7.07
N ASP A 92 -16.02 16.40 8.07
CA ASP A 92 -15.60 15.67 9.28
C ASP A 92 -15.13 14.24 8.95
N ALA A 93 -15.82 13.54 8.04
CA ALA A 93 -15.41 12.22 7.57
C ALA A 93 -14.06 12.27 6.83
N VAL A 94 -13.87 13.24 5.92
CA VAL A 94 -12.60 13.40 5.17
C VAL A 94 -11.45 13.76 6.12
N ALA A 95 -11.70 14.63 7.10
CA ALA A 95 -10.71 14.91 8.14
C ALA A 95 -10.38 13.66 8.97
N GLY A 96 -11.40 12.85 9.29
CA GLY A 96 -11.23 11.58 9.99
C GLY A 96 -10.34 10.60 9.20
N ALA A 97 -10.55 10.49 7.89
CA ALA A 97 -9.74 9.64 7.02
C ALA A 97 -8.26 10.04 7.03
N TRP A 98 -7.96 11.34 6.84
CA TRP A 98 -6.59 11.85 6.90
C TRP A 98 -5.92 11.65 8.27
N LEU A 99 -6.66 11.93 9.35
CA LEU A 99 -6.16 11.77 10.72
C LEU A 99 -5.89 10.30 11.07
N GLY A 100 -6.84 9.41 10.75
CA GLY A 100 -6.68 7.97 10.95
C GLY A 100 -5.54 7.40 10.15
N ARG A 101 -5.36 7.84 8.89
CA ARG A 101 -4.21 7.48 8.06
C ARG A 101 -2.89 7.89 8.70
N CYS A 102 -2.78 9.15 9.14
CA CYS A 102 -1.58 9.64 9.80
C CYS A 102 -1.29 8.88 11.11
N ALA A 103 -2.32 8.63 11.93
CA ALA A 103 -2.15 7.90 13.18
C ALA A 103 -1.65 6.47 12.97
N GLY A 104 -2.23 5.75 12.01
CA GLY A 104 -1.83 4.38 11.68
C GLY A 104 -0.44 4.29 11.07
N CYS A 105 -0.11 5.19 10.14
CA CYS A 105 1.24 5.30 9.58
C CYS A 105 2.27 5.59 10.68
N GLN A 106 2.01 6.60 11.52
CA GLN A 106 2.88 6.98 12.63
C GLN A 106 3.15 5.82 13.60
N LEU A 107 2.13 5.01 13.89
CA LEU A 107 2.21 3.84 14.76
C LEU A 107 3.11 2.75 14.17
N GLY A 108 2.99 2.47 12.88
CA GLY A 108 3.71 1.36 12.23
C GLY A 108 5.19 1.65 11.95
N LYS A 109 5.57 2.91 11.75
CA LYS A 109 6.94 3.31 11.35
C LYS A 109 8.08 2.70 12.17
N PRO A 110 8.05 2.66 13.53
CA PRO A 110 9.21 2.20 14.29
C PRO A 110 9.63 0.75 14.03
N VAL A 111 8.68 -0.10 13.63
CA VAL A 111 8.86 -1.55 13.41
C VAL A 111 8.61 -1.95 11.96
N GLU A 112 8.68 -1.00 11.03
CA GLU A 112 8.59 -1.25 9.59
C GLU A 112 9.59 -2.35 9.17
N GLY A 113 9.10 -3.32 8.40
CA GLY A 113 9.81 -4.51 7.96
C GLY A 113 9.88 -5.65 8.98
N TRP A 114 9.39 -5.48 10.22
CA TRP A 114 9.48 -6.52 11.24
C TRP A 114 8.37 -7.56 11.11
N PRO A 115 8.67 -8.86 11.22
CA PRO A 115 7.63 -9.88 11.29
C PRO A 115 6.85 -9.79 12.62
N HIS A 116 5.60 -10.28 12.64
CA HIS A 116 4.74 -10.34 13.83
C HIS A 116 5.47 -10.79 15.12
N TRP A 117 6.26 -11.88 15.05
CA TRP A 117 6.94 -12.42 16.23
C TRP A 117 7.95 -11.43 16.84
N ALA A 118 8.57 -10.58 16.01
CA ALA A 118 9.55 -9.60 16.43
C ALA A 118 8.86 -8.44 17.16
N ILE A 119 7.74 -7.97 16.61
CA ILE A 119 6.90 -6.92 17.21
C ILE A 119 6.35 -7.39 18.56
N ARG A 120 5.80 -8.62 18.61
CA ARG A 120 5.32 -9.24 19.85
C ARG A 120 6.42 -9.31 20.91
N ARG A 121 7.59 -9.86 20.55
CA ARG A 121 8.73 -9.98 21.48
C ARG A 121 9.20 -8.62 22.00
N TYR A 122 9.13 -7.58 21.17
CA TYR A 122 9.52 -6.23 21.54
C TYR A 122 8.55 -5.59 22.53
N LEU A 123 7.24 -5.75 22.33
CA LEU A 123 6.22 -5.03 23.09
C LEU A 123 5.71 -5.79 24.32
N GLU A 124 5.77 -7.13 24.33
CA GLU A 124 5.32 -7.95 25.47
C GLU A 124 5.95 -7.57 26.83
N PRO A 125 7.27 -7.27 26.92
CA PRO A 125 7.89 -6.84 28.18
C PRO A 125 7.28 -5.56 28.78
N GLU A 126 6.71 -4.70 27.93
CA GLU A 126 6.07 -3.44 28.33
C GLU A 126 4.55 -3.57 28.47
N TYR A 127 3.99 -4.79 28.37
CA TYR A 127 2.54 -5.06 28.34
C TYR A 127 1.79 -4.30 27.23
N ALA A 128 2.47 -3.98 26.13
CA ALA A 128 1.98 -3.13 25.05
C ALA A 128 1.65 -3.93 23.77
N PHE A 129 1.25 -5.21 23.91
CA PHE A 129 0.91 -6.07 22.76
C PHE A 129 -0.54 -6.59 22.78
N PRO A 130 -1.32 -6.43 21.69
CA PRO A 130 -1.07 -5.52 20.57
C PRO A 130 -0.82 -4.08 21.06
N PRO A 131 -0.23 -3.19 20.23
CA PRO A 131 -0.06 -1.79 20.62
C PRO A 131 -1.36 -1.20 21.17
N ASP A 132 -1.28 -0.49 22.30
CA ASP A 132 -2.37 0.27 22.90
C ASP A 132 -2.08 1.78 22.91
N ASP A 133 -0.93 2.16 22.37
CA ASP A 133 -0.39 3.50 22.22
C ASP A 133 0.70 3.45 21.13
N TYR A 134 1.28 4.59 20.77
CA TYR A 134 2.44 4.64 19.89
C TYR A 134 3.61 3.78 20.43
N ILE A 135 4.36 3.18 19.51
CA ILE A 135 5.45 2.27 19.87
C ILE A 135 6.54 3.05 20.63
N PRO A 136 6.92 2.62 21.85
CA PRO A 136 8.01 3.25 22.60
C PRO A 136 9.38 2.82 22.07
N LEU A 137 10.41 3.62 22.40
CA LEU A 137 11.80 3.17 22.31
C LEU A 137 12.14 2.34 23.55
N ILE A 138 12.48 1.07 23.34
CA ILE A 138 12.92 0.14 24.39
C ILE A 138 14.43 -0.03 24.24
N PRO A 139 15.24 0.57 25.13
CA PRO A 139 16.69 0.39 25.11
C PRO A 139 17.07 -1.09 25.29
N ASP A 140 18.15 -1.51 24.63
CA ASP A 140 18.75 -2.85 24.80
C ASP A 140 17.79 -4.03 24.50
N HIS A 141 16.77 -3.82 23.67
CA HIS A 141 15.86 -4.88 23.25
C HIS A 141 16.61 -6.04 22.55
N ASP A 142 16.13 -7.28 22.74
CA ASP A 142 16.86 -8.50 22.35
C ASP A 142 16.34 -9.18 21.07
N VAL A 143 15.54 -8.44 20.28
CA VAL A 143 14.85 -8.95 19.08
C VAL A 143 15.83 -9.33 17.95
N GLY A 144 17.02 -8.74 17.92
CA GLY A 144 18.05 -9.04 16.92
C GLY A 144 17.79 -8.42 15.54
N ILE A 145 16.75 -7.61 15.39
CA ILE A 145 16.45 -6.80 14.21
C ILE A 145 16.51 -5.32 14.65
N PRO A 146 17.24 -4.44 13.95
CA PRO A 146 17.25 -3.02 14.30
C PRO A 146 15.87 -2.39 14.04
N LEU A 147 15.49 -1.41 14.87
CA LEU A 147 14.33 -0.57 14.58
C LEU A 147 14.52 0.16 13.24
N HIS A 148 13.42 0.59 12.64
CA HIS A 148 13.47 1.36 11.41
C HIS A 148 14.29 2.66 11.60
N GLN A 149 14.92 3.16 10.54
CA GLN A 149 15.80 4.34 10.61
C GLN A 149 15.07 5.61 11.10
N SER A 150 13.76 5.71 10.86
CA SER A 150 12.90 6.81 11.34
C SER A 150 12.20 6.49 12.68
N ALA A 151 12.54 5.39 13.35
CA ALA A 151 11.87 5.00 14.59
C ALA A 151 11.98 6.08 15.68
N TYR A 152 13.12 6.79 15.77
CA TYR A 152 13.30 7.82 16.80
C TYR A 152 12.30 8.97 16.65
N GLU A 153 12.06 9.44 15.42
CA GLU A 153 11.12 10.53 15.13
C GLU A 153 9.66 10.06 15.09
N ALA A 154 9.42 8.75 15.20
CA ALA A 154 8.09 8.16 15.17
C ALA A 154 7.63 7.56 16.51
N ALA A 155 8.55 7.33 17.42
CA ALA A 155 8.28 6.66 18.68
C ALA A 155 7.52 7.55 19.67
N ARG A 156 6.74 6.92 20.54
CA ARG A 156 5.98 7.57 21.60
C ARG A 156 6.82 8.57 22.38
N GLY A 157 6.30 9.80 22.47
CA GLY A 157 6.92 10.90 23.21
C GLY A 157 8.04 11.65 22.48
N ASN A 158 8.41 11.23 21.26
CA ASN A 158 9.50 11.85 20.50
C ASN A 158 9.03 12.70 19.31
N PHE A 159 7.72 12.82 19.08
CA PHE A 159 7.17 13.60 17.98
C PHE A 159 6.09 14.58 18.45
N SER A 160 5.92 15.63 17.67
CA SER A 160 4.86 16.64 17.82
C SER A 160 4.22 16.99 16.48
N SER A 161 4.48 16.16 15.48
CA SER A 161 3.98 16.22 14.11
C SER A 161 4.08 14.81 13.52
N MET A 162 3.24 14.47 12.55
CA MET A 162 3.42 13.25 11.76
C MET A 162 4.80 13.28 11.08
N ALA A 163 5.64 12.28 11.39
CA ALA A 163 6.95 12.11 10.75
C ALA A 163 6.79 11.88 9.24
N ARG A 164 7.81 12.27 8.46
CA ARG A 164 7.74 12.08 7.00
C ARG A 164 7.62 10.60 6.66
N ASP A 165 6.73 10.31 5.73
CA ASP A 165 6.54 8.98 5.16
C ASP A 165 6.15 9.08 3.68
N ASP A 166 6.61 8.16 2.84
CA ASP A 166 6.17 8.07 1.45
C ASP A 166 4.68 7.74 1.34
N ASP A 167 4.12 6.99 2.28
CA ASP A 167 2.68 6.79 2.42
C ASP A 167 1.91 8.11 2.45
N ILE A 168 2.47 9.16 3.04
CA ILE A 168 1.81 10.47 3.11
C ILE A 168 2.28 11.39 1.97
N ASP A 169 3.55 11.32 1.56
CA ASP A 169 4.06 12.10 0.42
C ASP A 169 3.24 11.83 -0.84
N TYR A 170 3.01 10.56 -1.16
CA TYR A 170 2.27 10.23 -2.37
C TYR A 170 0.80 10.66 -2.30
N MET A 171 0.19 10.70 -1.10
CA MET A 171 -1.17 11.20 -0.91
C MET A 171 -1.26 12.72 -1.15
N ILE A 172 -0.30 13.47 -0.61
CA ILE A 172 -0.17 14.91 -0.86
C ILE A 172 0.05 15.18 -2.36
N PHE A 173 0.88 14.35 -2.98
CA PHE A 173 1.17 14.41 -4.40
C PHE A 173 -0.08 14.14 -5.26
N ALA A 174 -0.80 13.05 -4.99
CA ALA A 174 -2.01 12.68 -5.73
C ALA A 174 -3.13 13.72 -5.55
N LEU A 175 -3.24 14.33 -4.36
CA LEU A 175 -4.11 15.48 -4.13
C LEU A 175 -3.74 16.67 -5.04
N ALA A 176 -2.46 17.05 -5.07
CA ALA A 176 -1.99 18.14 -5.91
C ALA A 176 -2.20 17.86 -7.41
N ASN A 177 -2.03 16.60 -7.83
CA ASN A 177 -2.31 16.18 -9.19
C ASN A 177 -3.80 16.36 -9.57
N LEU A 178 -4.72 15.95 -8.69
CA LEU A 178 -6.16 16.17 -8.90
C LEU A 178 -6.52 17.65 -8.99
N GLU A 179 -5.93 18.50 -8.15
CA GLU A 179 -6.18 19.95 -8.19
C GLU A 179 -5.65 20.59 -9.48
N ARG A 180 -4.51 20.13 -9.99
CA ARG A 180 -3.89 20.66 -11.21
C ARG A 180 -4.60 20.18 -12.47
N ASN A 181 -4.90 18.89 -12.56
CA ASN A 181 -5.31 18.22 -13.80
C ASN A 181 -6.80 17.80 -13.81
N GLY A 182 -7.49 17.92 -12.67
CA GLY A 182 -8.86 17.46 -12.51
C GLY A 182 -8.99 15.93 -12.48
N PHE A 183 -10.22 15.43 -12.50
CA PHE A 183 -10.54 13.99 -12.45
C PHE A 183 -10.29 13.25 -13.79
N ASP A 184 -10.01 13.98 -14.87
CA ASP A 184 -9.73 13.42 -16.20
C ASP A 184 -8.23 13.25 -16.48
N PHE A 185 -7.37 13.35 -15.45
CA PHE A 185 -5.93 13.18 -15.60
C PHE A 185 -5.58 11.82 -16.23
N ALA A 186 -4.49 11.81 -16.98
CA ALA A 186 -3.88 10.62 -17.56
C ALA A 186 -2.65 10.16 -16.76
N ALA A 187 -2.20 8.92 -16.97
CA ALA A 187 -0.98 8.40 -16.35
C ALA A 187 0.27 9.24 -16.66
N SER A 188 0.30 9.89 -17.83
CA SER A 188 1.36 10.83 -18.19
C SER A 188 1.43 12.05 -17.27
N ASP A 189 0.29 12.52 -16.77
CA ASP A 189 0.24 13.67 -15.87
C ASP A 189 0.82 13.32 -14.49
N VAL A 190 0.54 12.11 -14.01
CA VAL A 190 1.14 11.54 -12.79
C VAL A 190 2.66 11.40 -12.97
N ALA A 191 3.10 10.84 -14.09
CA ALA A 191 4.51 10.69 -14.41
C ALA A 191 5.25 12.03 -14.50
N GLU A 192 4.67 13.03 -15.17
CA GLU A 192 5.24 14.38 -15.24
C GLU A 192 5.37 14.98 -13.84
N ALA A 193 4.31 14.89 -13.04
CA ALA A 193 4.34 15.46 -11.71
C ALA A 193 5.33 14.71 -10.79
N TRP A 194 5.58 13.39 -10.94
CA TRP A 194 6.68 12.70 -10.24
C TRP A 194 8.04 13.32 -10.57
N LEU A 195 8.31 13.55 -11.86
CA LEU A 195 9.57 14.13 -12.33
C LEU A 195 9.78 15.57 -11.81
N GLU A 196 8.69 16.31 -11.58
CA GLU A 196 8.75 17.69 -11.06
C GLU A 196 8.84 17.76 -9.54
N GLY A 197 8.18 16.83 -8.83
CA GLY A 197 7.86 16.98 -7.40
C GLY A 197 8.51 15.98 -6.45
N ILE A 198 9.05 14.87 -6.95
CA ILE A 198 9.54 13.74 -6.14
C ILE A 198 11.04 13.52 -6.41
N PRO A 199 11.93 13.78 -5.44
CA PRO A 199 13.33 13.38 -5.52
C PRO A 199 13.51 11.89 -5.82
N ALA A 200 14.30 11.57 -6.85
CA ALA A 200 14.51 10.19 -7.29
C ALA A 200 14.99 9.24 -6.18
N ASN A 201 15.74 9.71 -5.17
CA ASN A 201 16.22 8.85 -4.08
C ASN A 201 15.20 8.61 -2.95
N MET A 202 13.97 9.11 -3.12
CA MET A 202 12.87 8.98 -2.16
C MET A 202 11.67 8.24 -2.74
N THR A 203 11.84 7.64 -3.92
CA THR A 203 10.99 6.56 -4.43
C THR A 203 11.61 5.23 -4.07
N TYR A 204 10.83 4.17 -3.92
CA TYR A 204 11.33 2.87 -3.52
C TYR A 204 10.91 1.81 -4.54
N THR A 205 11.59 0.67 -4.56
CA THR A 205 11.14 -0.54 -5.27
C THR A 205 10.66 -0.30 -6.73
N ALA A 206 9.39 -0.54 -7.04
CA ALA A 206 8.79 -0.36 -8.35
C ALA A 206 8.80 1.09 -8.81
N GLU A 207 8.49 2.03 -7.91
CA GLU A 207 8.51 3.45 -8.17
C GLU A 207 9.91 3.93 -8.52
N ARG A 208 10.94 3.40 -7.85
CA ARG A 208 12.33 3.74 -8.16
C ARG A 208 12.72 3.32 -9.57
N VAL A 209 12.34 2.11 -9.97
CA VAL A 209 12.63 1.61 -11.31
C VAL A 209 11.81 2.37 -12.36
N ALA A 210 10.53 2.60 -12.11
CA ALA A 210 9.68 3.39 -12.98
C ALA A 210 10.20 4.82 -13.16
N TYR A 211 10.63 5.48 -12.08
CA TYR A 211 11.23 6.82 -12.14
C TYR A 211 12.48 6.83 -13.04
N LYS A 212 13.35 5.82 -12.92
CA LYS A 212 14.50 5.64 -13.83
C LYS A 212 14.04 5.49 -15.28
N ASN A 213 13.00 4.70 -15.53
CA ASN A 213 12.46 4.48 -16.87
C ASN A 213 11.87 5.78 -17.47
N LEU A 214 11.14 6.56 -16.67
CA LEU A 214 10.62 7.87 -17.06
C LEU A 214 11.75 8.83 -17.45
N MET A 215 12.83 8.88 -16.67
CA MET A 215 14.03 9.69 -16.98
C MET A 215 14.75 9.26 -18.27
N LEU A 216 14.54 8.02 -18.72
CA LEU A 216 15.03 7.49 -19.99
C LEU A 216 14.03 7.67 -21.15
N GLY A 217 12.90 8.33 -20.92
CA GLY A 217 11.86 8.59 -21.92
C GLY A 217 10.91 7.42 -22.18
N ILE A 218 10.89 6.41 -21.30
CA ILE A 218 9.93 5.31 -21.35
C ILE A 218 8.68 5.76 -20.59
N ALA A 219 7.58 6.02 -21.30
CA ALA A 219 6.34 6.49 -20.71
C ALA A 219 5.51 5.35 -20.08
N PRO A 220 4.50 5.67 -19.24
CA PRO A 220 3.49 4.70 -18.85
C PRO A 220 2.66 4.20 -20.05
N PRO A 221 2.22 2.93 -20.05
CA PRO A 221 2.41 1.93 -19.00
C PRO A 221 3.76 1.18 -19.05
N GLU A 222 4.57 1.34 -20.10
CA GLU A 222 5.83 0.60 -20.26
C GLU A 222 6.86 0.89 -19.15
N SER A 223 6.79 2.08 -18.54
CA SER A 223 7.60 2.45 -17.38
C SER A 223 7.46 1.47 -16.21
N ALA A 224 6.30 0.79 -16.10
CA ALA A 224 6.02 -0.19 -15.06
C ALA A 224 6.70 -1.55 -15.28
N THR A 225 7.06 -1.91 -16.52
CA THR A 225 7.49 -3.28 -16.86
C THR A 225 8.95 -3.39 -17.26
N VAL A 226 9.53 -2.34 -17.85
CA VAL A 226 10.93 -2.39 -18.31
C VAL A 226 11.87 -2.59 -17.12
N ARG A 227 12.40 -3.82 -17.00
CA ARG A 227 13.31 -4.27 -15.94
C ARG A 227 12.86 -3.93 -14.52
N ASN A 228 11.55 -4.00 -14.30
CA ASN A 228 10.94 -3.72 -13.01
C ASN A 228 10.46 -5.01 -12.35
N PRO A 229 11.29 -5.63 -11.49
CA PRO A 229 10.91 -6.86 -10.81
C PRO A 229 9.97 -6.64 -9.62
N PHE A 230 9.69 -5.38 -9.25
CA PHE A 230 8.93 -5.03 -8.06
C PHE A 230 7.47 -4.68 -8.39
N ARG A 231 7.05 -4.87 -9.63
CA ARG A 231 5.78 -4.41 -10.23
C ARG A 231 4.48 -4.92 -9.56
N GLU A 232 4.54 -5.91 -8.68
CA GLU A 232 3.42 -6.38 -7.85
C GLU A 232 3.58 -6.05 -6.35
N TRP A 233 4.59 -5.28 -5.98
CA TRP A 233 4.81 -4.82 -4.60
C TRP A 233 3.87 -3.66 -4.25
N ILE A 234 3.81 -3.33 -2.97
CA ILE A 234 2.70 -2.57 -2.38
C ILE A 234 2.66 -1.08 -2.75
N GLY A 235 3.73 -0.50 -3.31
CA GLY A 235 3.84 0.95 -3.39
C GLY A 235 2.76 1.67 -4.21
N ALA A 236 2.02 0.99 -5.10
CA ALA A 236 0.79 1.56 -5.69
C ALA A 236 -0.40 1.60 -4.73
N GLN A 237 -0.56 0.61 -3.84
CA GLN A 237 -1.62 0.57 -2.84
C GLN A 237 -1.54 1.75 -1.86
N ILE A 238 -0.33 2.10 -1.42
CA ILE A 238 -0.12 3.08 -0.34
C ILE A 238 -0.48 4.51 -0.74
N ARG A 239 -0.68 4.80 -2.03
CA ARG A 239 -0.82 6.18 -2.53
C ARG A 239 -2.18 6.56 -3.07
N THR A 240 -3.11 5.62 -3.14
CA THR A 240 -4.38 5.82 -3.86
C THR A 240 -5.58 6.10 -2.96
N ASP A 241 -5.41 6.12 -1.64
CA ASP A 241 -6.51 6.41 -0.70
C ASP A 241 -7.16 7.77 -0.97
N VAL A 242 -6.39 8.78 -1.40
CA VAL A 242 -6.91 10.13 -1.67
C VAL A 242 -7.89 10.15 -2.84
N TYR A 243 -7.73 9.23 -3.80
CA TYR A 243 -8.73 9.04 -4.84
C TYR A 243 -10.03 8.50 -4.26
N GLY A 244 -9.95 7.66 -3.22
CA GLY A 244 -11.11 7.24 -2.43
C GLY A 244 -11.81 8.42 -1.76
N TYR A 245 -11.04 9.31 -1.13
CA TYR A 245 -11.58 10.49 -0.44
C TYR A 245 -12.26 11.47 -1.41
N ALA A 246 -11.63 11.71 -2.57
CA ALA A 246 -12.16 12.60 -3.60
C ALA A 246 -13.35 12.00 -4.36
N CYS A 247 -13.55 10.68 -4.26
CA CYS A 247 -14.69 9.94 -4.85
C CYS A 247 -15.58 9.32 -3.76
N ALA A 248 -15.77 10.01 -2.63
CA ALA A 248 -16.55 9.51 -1.51
C ALA A 248 -17.90 8.91 -1.98
N GLY A 249 -18.18 7.67 -1.61
CA GLY A 249 -19.38 6.92 -2.01
C GLY A 249 -19.37 6.33 -3.42
N ASP A 250 -18.32 6.53 -4.22
CA ASP A 250 -18.18 5.96 -5.57
C ASP A 250 -16.88 5.13 -5.71
N PRO A 251 -16.92 3.85 -5.31
CA PRO A 251 -15.76 2.95 -5.39
C PRO A 251 -15.25 2.72 -6.81
N ALA A 252 -16.15 2.72 -7.81
CA ALA A 252 -15.79 2.47 -9.20
C ALA A 252 -14.99 3.65 -9.78
N ALA A 253 -15.42 4.88 -9.48
CA ALA A 253 -14.68 6.08 -9.80
C ALA A 253 -13.29 6.13 -9.15
N ALA A 254 -13.22 5.81 -7.86
CA ALA A 254 -11.96 5.81 -7.12
C ALA A 254 -10.97 4.82 -7.73
N ALA A 255 -11.43 3.61 -8.05
CA ALA A 255 -10.64 2.56 -8.69
C ALA A 255 -10.13 2.97 -10.08
N GLU A 256 -10.90 3.74 -10.85
CA GLU A 256 -10.46 4.23 -12.17
C GLU A 256 -9.34 5.26 -12.05
N LEU A 257 -9.42 6.22 -11.12
CA LEU A 257 -8.34 7.17 -10.89
C LEU A 257 -7.08 6.45 -10.37
N ALA A 258 -7.26 5.52 -9.43
CA ALA A 258 -6.19 4.70 -8.89
C ALA A 258 -5.50 3.87 -9.99
N TYR A 259 -6.26 3.34 -10.96
CA TYR A 259 -5.69 2.64 -12.11
C TYR A 259 -4.73 3.54 -12.90
N ARG A 260 -5.16 4.76 -13.23
CA ARG A 260 -4.37 5.70 -14.04
C ARG A 260 -3.06 6.09 -13.36
N ASP A 261 -3.05 6.20 -12.03
CA ASP A 261 -1.82 6.38 -11.25
C ASP A 261 -0.97 5.09 -11.23
N ALA A 262 -1.57 3.95 -10.87
CA ALA A 262 -0.85 2.71 -10.63
C ALA A 262 -0.05 2.23 -11.85
N ILE A 263 -0.58 2.39 -13.06
CA ILE A 263 0.09 1.95 -14.30
C ILE A 263 1.38 2.71 -14.62
N VAL A 264 1.70 3.78 -13.89
CA VAL A 264 3.01 4.43 -13.99
C VAL A 264 4.14 3.49 -13.56
N SER A 265 3.89 2.58 -12.61
CA SER A 265 4.94 1.75 -11.99
C SER A 265 4.57 0.29 -11.74
N HIS A 266 3.28 -0.08 -11.79
CA HIS A 266 2.79 -1.40 -11.38
C HIS A 266 1.98 -2.11 -12.47
N ILE A 267 1.90 -3.43 -12.34
CA ILE A 267 0.99 -4.30 -13.09
C ILE A 267 0.26 -5.25 -12.13
N LYS A 268 -0.73 -6.00 -12.63
CA LYS A 268 -1.37 -7.13 -11.93
C LYS A 268 -1.71 -6.82 -10.46
N ASN A 269 -1.25 -7.62 -9.50
CA ASN A 269 -1.57 -7.43 -8.08
C ASN A 269 -1.13 -6.07 -7.53
N GLY A 270 -0.09 -5.43 -8.09
CA GLY A 270 0.27 -4.06 -7.72
C GLY A 270 -0.81 -3.05 -8.12
N ILE A 271 -1.38 -3.19 -9.32
CA ILE A 271 -2.58 -2.43 -9.72
C ILE A 271 -3.76 -2.80 -8.81
N TYR A 272 -3.98 -4.09 -8.55
CA TYR A 272 -5.14 -4.52 -7.78
C TYR A 272 -5.14 -4.00 -6.34
N GLY A 273 -3.98 -3.89 -5.70
CA GLY A 273 -3.85 -3.24 -4.39
C GLY A 273 -4.30 -1.79 -4.42
N ALA A 274 -3.89 -1.03 -5.44
CA ALA A 274 -4.30 0.36 -5.63
C ALA A 274 -5.82 0.51 -5.83
N LEU A 275 -6.39 -0.31 -6.71
CA LEU A 275 -7.83 -0.32 -6.96
C LEU A 275 -8.60 -0.68 -5.69
N PHE A 276 -8.15 -1.72 -4.98
CA PHE A 276 -8.74 -2.19 -3.73
C PHE A 276 -8.73 -1.09 -2.66
N ALA A 277 -7.59 -0.47 -2.40
CA ALA A 277 -7.46 0.53 -1.34
C ALA A 277 -8.25 1.81 -1.63
N ALA A 278 -8.21 2.31 -2.88
CA ALA A 278 -8.98 3.48 -3.28
C ALA A 278 -10.50 3.24 -3.18
N ALA A 279 -10.97 2.10 -3.67
CA ALA A 279 -12.38 1.73 -3.65
C ALA A 279 -12.90 1.45 -2.24
N ALA A 280 -12.11 0.78 -1.40
CA ALA A 280 -12.47 0.57 0.01
C ALA A 280 -12.58 1.91 0.77
N ASN A 281 -11.64 2.83 0.54
CA ASN A 281 -11.70 4.17 1.13
C ASN A 281 -12.89 4.99 0.63
N ALA A 282 -13.24 4.93 -0.66
CA ALA A 282 -14.45 5.58 -1.17
C ALA A 282 -15.72 5.04 -0.51
N ALA A 283 -15.82 3.71 -0.37
CA ALA A 283 -16.96 3.05 0.26
C ALA A 283 -17.08 3.36 1.76
N ALA A 284 -15.97 3.60 2.45
CA ALA A 284 -15.93 3.94 3.87
C ALA A 284 -16.74 5.21 4.21
N PHE A 285 -16.94 6.13 3.26
CA PHE A 285 -17.81 7.30 3.42
C PHE A 285 -19.30 6.99 3.26
N ALA A 286 -19.69 5.76 2.93
CA ALA A 286 -21.07 5.37 2.65
C ALA A 286 -21.47 4.10 3.41
N THR A 287 -20.80 3.79 4.52
CA THR A 287 -21.09 2.64 5.36
C THR A 287 -20.66 2.88 6.80
N ASP A 288 -21.27 2.15 7.74
CA ASP A 288 -20.86 2.05 9.15
C ASP A 288 -20.14 0.73 9.47
N ASP A 289 -20.00 -0.16 8.48
CA ASP A 289 -19.42 -1.50 8.62
C ASP A 289 -18.14 -1.63 7.77
N PRO A 290 -16.95 -1.80 8.41
CA PRO A 290 -15.69 -2.01 7.71
C PRO A 290 -15.70 -3.19 6.73
N LEU A 291 -16.55 -4.21 6.94
CA LEU A 291 -16.70 -5.31 5.98
C LEU A 291 -17.29 -4.81 4.66
N GLN A 292 -18.23 -3.86 4.66
CA GLN A 292 -18.78 -3.32 3.40
C GLN A 292 -17.72 -2.52 2.63
N ALA A 293 -16.87 -1.76 3.33
CA ALA A 293 -15.74 -1.07 2.72
C ALA A 293 -14.74 -2.07 2.11
N LEU A 294 -14.40 -3.13 2.85
CA LEU A 294 -13.54 -4.22 2.36
C LEU A 294 -14.12 -4.89 1.10
N LEU A 295 -15.39 -5.26 1.13
CA LEU A 295 -16.09 -5.88 0.01
C LEU A 295 -16.11 -4.94 -1.21
N ALA A 296 -16.32 -3.64 -1.02
CA ALA A 296 -16.33 -2.67 -2.12
C ALA A 296 -14.97 -2.57 -2.81
N GLY A 297 -13.88 -2.64 -2.04
CA GLY A 297 -12.53 -2.76 -2.57
C GLY A 297 -12.35 -4.02 -3.42
N MET A 298 -12.78 -5.17 -2.88
CA MET A 298 -12.72 -6.47 -3.56
C MET A 298 -13.59 -6.52 -4.82
N ASP A 299 -14.70 -5.79 -4.87
CA ASP A 299 -15.58 -5.71 -6.02
C ASP A 299 -14.92 -5.02 -7.24
N GLN A 300 -13.81 -4.30 -7.04
CA GLN A 300 -13.10 -3.59 -8.11
C GLN A 300 -11.91 -4.36 -8.71
N ILE A 301 -11.55 -5.53 -8.18
CA ILE A 301 -10.41 -6.34 -8.64
C ILE A 301 -10.87 -7.65 -9.31
N PRO A 302 -10.02 -8.33 -10.12
CA PRO A 302 -10.44 -9.54 -10.82
C PRO A 302 -10.81 -10.69 -9.87
N ALA A 303 -11.97 -11.31 -10.10
CA ALA A 303 -12.55 -12.34 -9.22
C ALA A 303 -11.68 -13.60 -9.05
N ARG A 304 -10.75 -13.83 -9.98
CA ARG A 304 -9.86 -15.00 -10.01
C ARG A 304 -8.40 -14.67 -9.67
N SER A 305 -8.11 -13.42 -9.32
CA SER A 305 -6.76 -12.98 -8.92
C SER A 305 -6.32 -13.65 -7.62
N ARG A 306 -4.99 -13.70 -7.41
CA ARG A 306 -4.39 -14.14 -6.16
C ARG A 306 -4.82 -13.24 -5.00
N LEU A 307 -4.79 -11.92 -5.18
CA LEU A 307 -5.25 -10.97 -4.17
C LEU A 307 -6.70 -11.23 -3.72
N GLN A 308 -7.64 -11.42 -4.66
CA GLN A 308 -9.03 -11.73 -4.33
C GLN A 308 -9.13 -12.97 -3.45
N ARG A 309 -8.42 -14.05 -3.82
CA ARG A 309 -8.46 -15.34 -3.09
C ARG A 309 -7.99 -15.21 -1.64
N GLU A 310 -6.88 -14.51 -1.42
CA GLU A 310 -6.32 -14.38 -0.07
C GLU A 310 -7.19 -13.47 0.80
N LEU A 311 -7.80 -12.42 0.24
CA LEU A 311 -8.80 -11.60 0.95
C LEU A 311 -10.07 -12.39 1.33
N GLU A 312 -10.59 -13.24 0.43
CA GLU A 312 -11.69 -14.15 0.78
C GLU A 312 -11.31 -15.10 1.93
N SER A 313 -10.07 -15.60 1.94
CA SER A 313 -9.56 -16.46 3.02
C SER A 313 -9.55 -15.74 4.38
N VAL A 314 -9.29 -14.43 4.41
CA VAL A 314 -9.39 -13.62 5.63
C VAL A 314 -10.84 -13.48 6.09
N ILE A 315 -11.77 -13.19 5.18
CA ILE A 315 -13.22 -13.11 5.48
C ILE A 315 -13.73 -14.46 6.02
N ASP A 316 -13.41 -15.57 5.36
CA ASP A 316 -13.77 -16.91 5.81
C ASP A 316 -13.19 -17.25 7.19
N SER A 317 -11.98 -16.79 7.50
CA SER A 317 -11.39 -16.95 8.83
C SER A 317 -12.22 -16.25 9.92
N ARG A 318 -12.74 -15.05 9.63
CA ARG A 318 -13.65 -14.32 10.52
C ARG A 318 -14.99 -15.04 10.67
N GLU A 319 -15.57 -15.54 9.58
CA GLU A 319 -16.84 -16.28 9.60
C GLU A 319 -16.75 -17.61 10.38
N ARG A 320 -15.59 -18.28 10.33
CA ARG A 320 -15.30 -19.47 11.14
C ARG A 320 -15.05 -19.19 12.62
N GLY A 321 -15.04 -17.92 13.04
CA GLY A 321 -14.82 -17.52 14.42
C GLY A 321 -13.37 -17.67 14.90
N LEU A 322 -12.40 -17.61 13.98
CA LEU A 322 -10.99 -17.55 14.35
C LEU A 322 -10.65 -16.20 14.99
N ASP A 323 -9.67 -16.20 15.90
CA ASP A 323 -9.04 -14.94 16.34
C ASP A 323 -8.12 -14.37 15.23
N TRP A 324 -7.71 -13.11 15.40
CA TRP A 324 -6.93 -12.41 14.38
C TRP A 324 -5.53 -13.01 14.19
N GLU A 325 -4.95 -13.62 15.22
CA GLU A 325 -3.64 -14.27 15.14
C GLU A 325 -3.70 -15.59 14.38
N GLN A 326 -4.79 -16.33 14.55
CA GLN A 326 -5.09 -17.52 13.77
C GLN A 326 -5.33 -17.17 12.30
N ALA A 327 -6.03 -16.07 12.01
CA ALA A 327 -6.18 -15.56 10.65
C ALA A 327 -4.83 -15.13 10.04
N LEU A 328 -3.99 -14.42 10.81
CA LEU A 328 -2.64 -14.08 10.42
C LEU A 328 -1.79 -15.32 10.12
N ALA A 329 -1.84 -16.34 10.98
CA ALA A 329 -1.12 -17.60 10.74
C ALA A 329 -1.58 -18.29 9.45
N GLN A 330 -2.87 -18.23 9.13
CA GLN A 330 -3.41 -18.73 7.86
C GLN A 330 -2.86 -17.95 6.67
N VAL A 331 -2.89 -16.60 6.71
CA VAL A 331 -2.29 -15.75 5.66
C VAL A 331 -0.80 -16.03 5.50
N MET A 332 -0.04 -16.16 6.59
CA MET A 332 1.39 -16.45 6.50
C MET A 332 1.68 -17.85 5.96
N SER A 333 0.77 -18.81 6.09
CA SER A 333 0.92 -20.14 5.51
C SER A 333 0.81 -20.17 3.98
N THR A 334 0.04 -19.25 3.40
CA THR A 334 -0.18 -19.14 1.94
C THR A 334 0.69 -18.05 1.33
N CYS A 335 0.83 -16.91 1.99
CA CYS A 335 1.50 -15.71 1.51
C CYS A 335 2.91 -15.47 2.08
N GLY A 336 3.35 -16.24 3.09
CA GLY A 336 4.65 -16.01 3.75
C GLY A 336 5.88 -16.25 2.87
N HIS A 337 5.69 -16.73 1.65
CA HIS A 337 6.75 -16.86 0.64
C HIS A 337 6.99 -15.56 -0.14
N TYR A 338 6.05 -14.61 -0.12
CA TYR A 338 6.21 -13.29 -0.74
C TYR A 338 7.18 -12.41 0.03
N HIS A 339 7.73 -11.41 -0.64
CA HIS A 339 8.52 -10.37 0.01
C HIS A 339 7.68 -9.57 1.03
N GLY A 340 8.32 -9.04 2.08
CA GLY A 340 7.64 -8.30 3.14
C GLY A 340 6.79 -7.13 2.64
N VAL A 341 7.20 -6.47 1.56
CA VAL A 341 6.49 -5.34 0.95
C VAL A 341 5.65 -5.75 -0.27
N HIS A 342 5.30 -7.02 -0.43
CA HIS A 342 4.42 -7.46 -1.51
C HIS A 342 2.97 -7.04 -1.25
N THR A 343 2.17 -6.80 -2.31
CA THR A 343 0.80 -6.27 -2.15
C THR A 343 -0.13 -7.23 -1.39
N ILE A 344 -0.10 -8.52 -1.75
CA ILE A 344 -1.09 -9.52 -1.30
C ILE A 344 -1.11 -9.70 0.23
N ASN A 345 0.05 -9.96 0.85
CA ASN A 345 0.15 -10.17 2.29
C ASN A 345 -0.28 -8.93 3.07
N ASN A 346 0.16 -7.75 2.64
CA ASN A 346 -0.15 -6.50 3.32
C ASN A 346 -1.63 -6.09 3.18
N ALA A 347 -2.24 -6.27 2.00
CA ALA A 347 -3.68 -6.10 1.84
C ALA A 347 -4.49 -7.03 2.78
N CYS A 348 -4.02 -8.26 2.99
CA CYS A 348 -4.63 -9.17 3.97
C CYS A 348 -4.47 -8.66 5.41
N PHE A 349 -3.36 -8.02 5.76
CA PHE A 349 -3.15 -7.45 7.09
C PHE A 349 -4.06 -6.24 7.35
N VAL A 350 -4.28 -5.40 6.34
CA VAL A 350 -5.32 -4.36 6.38
C VAL A 350 -6.69 -4.99 6.64
N ALA A 351 -7.05 -6.04 5.90
CA ALA A 351 -8.32 -6.74 6.11
C ALA A 351 -8.46 -7.34 7.52
N ILE A 352 -7.40 -7.91 8.08
CA ILE A 352 -7.39 -8.40 9.47
C ILE A 352 -7.61 -7.24 10.46
N GLY A 353 -6.93 -6.12 10.29
CA GLY A 353 -7.12 -4.92 11.13
C GLY A 353 -8.56 -4.39 11.08
N LEU A 354 -9.19 -4.38 9.90
CA LEU A 354 -10.57 -3.92 9.74
C LEU A 354 -11.58 -4.90 10.37
N LEU A 355 -11.46 -6.20 10.12
CA LEU A 355 -12.45 -7.19 10.54
C LEU A 355 -12.40 -7.49 12.04
N TRP A 356 -11.21 -7.47 12.66
CA TRP A 356 -11.07 -7.69 14.11
C TRP A 356 -10.94 -6.40 14.93
N GLY A 357 -10.85 -5.24 14.28
CA GLY A 357 -10.76 -3.95 14.97
C GLY A 357 -12.09 -3.36 15.44
N GLU A 358 -13.23 -4.02 15.21
CA GLU A 358 -14.56 -3.63 15.73
C GLU A 358 -15.00 -2.20 15.33
N CYS A 359 -14.49 -1.69 14.22
CA CYS A 359 -14.69 -0.29 13.80
C CYS A 359 -14.19 0.73 14.85
N GLU A 360 -13.19 0.36 15.66
CA GLU A 360 -12.49 1.24 16.58
C GLU A 360 -11.11 1.58 16.02
N LEU A 361 -10.77 2.87 15.92
CA LEU A 361 -9.49 3.31 15.33
C LEU A 361 -8.31 2.58 15.96
N GLU A 362 -8.22 2.62 17.29
CA GLU A 362 -7.13 2.05 18.09
C GLU A 362 -6.94 0.56 17.81
N LYS A 363 -8.02 -0.24 17.91
CA LYS A 363 -7.93 -1.68 17.67
C LYS A 363 -7.56 -1.98 16.23
N SER A 364 -8.14 -1.27 15.25
CA SER A 364 -7.89 -1.52 13.84
C SER A 364 -6.43 -1.26 13.43
N ILE A 365 -5.88 -0.10 13.79
CA ILE A 365 -4.48 0.23 13.44
C ILE A 365 -3.50 -0.66 14.21
N SER A 366 -3.81 -0.99 15.47
CA SER A 366 -2.93 -1.80 16.31
C SER A 366 -2.85 -3.25 15.85
N ILE A 367 -3.98 -3.85 15.44
CA ILE A 367 -4.01 -5.19 14.86
C ILE A 367 -3.29 -5.21 13.50
N ALA A 368 -3.54 -4.22 12.63
CA ALA A 368 -2.87 -4.12 11.33
C ALA A 368 -1.34 -4.03 11.49
N VAL A 369 -0.84 -3.17 12.40
CA VAL A 369 0.59 -3.05 12.71
C VAL A 369 1.13 -4.32 13.37
N ALA A 370 0.38 -4.95 14.26
CA ALA A 370 0.80 -6.19 14.92
C ALA A 370 0.95 -7.38 13.97
N CYS A 371 0.34 -7.34 12.78
CA CYS A 371 0.55 -8.37 11.74
C CYS A 371 1.98 -8.36 11.17
N GLY A 372 2.66 -7.20 11.22
CA GLY A 372 4.04 -7.04 10.80
C GLY A 372 4.23 -6.77 9.30
N LEU A 373 5.46 -7.02 8.85
CA LEU A 373 5.98 -6.70 7.52
C LEU A 373 5.91 -5.20 7.26
N ASP A 374 5.07 -4.71 6.34
CA ASP A 374 5.03 -3.29 5.96
C ASP A 374 4.06 -2.51 6.86
N THR A 375 4.46 -2.30 8.12
CA THR A 375 3.53 -1.97 9.21
C THR A 375 2.92 -0.59 9.15
N ASP A 376 3.68 0.42 8.72
CA ASP A 376 3.21 1.79 8.54
C ASP A 376 2.07 1.88 7.53
N CYS A 377 2.23 1.32 6.33
CA CYS A 377 1.22 1.40 5.29
C CYS A 377 -0.04 0.58 5.64
N ASN A 378 0.12 -0.56 6.29
CA ASN A 378 -1.00 -1.37 6.80
C ASN A 378 -1.82 -0.60 7.84
N GLY A 379 -1.14 0.04 8.80
CA GLY A 379 -1.76 0.93 9.76
C GLY A 379 -2.44 2.12 9.08
N ALA A 380 -1.78 2.72 8.10
CA ALA A 380 -2.26 3.89 7.36
C ALA A 380 -3.60 3.62 6.65
N THR A 381 -3.68 2.58 5.82
CA THR A 381 -4.92 2.27 5.09
C THR A 381 -6.03 1.80 6.03
N ALA A 382 -5.74 1.00 7.07
CA ALA A 382 -6.74 0.61 8.05
C ALA A 382 -7.30 1.81 8.83
N GLY A 383 -6.41 2.70 9.29
CA GLY A 383 -6.77 3.91 10.00
C GLY A 383 -7.53 4.89 9.12
N SER A 384 -7.19 4.98 7.83
CA SER A 384 -7.90 5.77 6.83
C SER A 384 -9.37 5.36 6.70
N ILE A 385 -9.62 4.06 6.51
CA ILE A 385 -10.98 3.52 6.32
C ILE A 385 -11.83 3.73 7.59
N VAL A 386 -11.30 3.36 8.77
CA VAL A 386 -12.03 3.55 10.03
C VAL A 386 -12.20 5.04 10.35
N GLY A 387 -11.21 5.87 10.03
CA GLY A 387 -11.27 7.31 10.16
C GLY A 387 -12.39 7.93 9.33
N ALA A 388 -12.57 7.48 8.08
CA ALA A 388 -13.64 7.92 7.20
C ALA A 388 -15.03 7.54 7.74
N ILE A 389 -15.18 6.31 8.27
CA ILE A 389 -16.44 5.82 8.85
C ILE A 389 -16.82 6.62 10.10
N LEU A 390 -15.86 6.88 10.99
CA LEU A 390 -16.12 7.48 12.30
C LEU A 390 -16.21 9.02 12.26
N GLY A 391 -15.46 9.66 11.36
CA GLY A 391 -15.25 11.10 11.33
C GLY A 391 -14.29 11.62 12.41
N ALA A 392 -13.63 12.74 12.13
CA ALA A 392 -12.55 13.29 12.96
C ALA A 392 -12.97 13.53 14.42
N ARG A 393 -14.20 14.05 14.65
CA ARG A 393 -14.70 14.32 16.00
C ARG A 393 -14.86 13.09 16.88
N SER A 394 -14.96 11.90 16.30
CA SER A 394 -15.13 10.64 17.01
C SER A 394 -13.80 9.92 17.29
N LEU A 395 -12.69 10.40 16.73
CA LEU A 395 -11.40 9.74 16.89
C LEU A 395 -10.79 10.01 18.27
N PRO A 396 -10.10 9.03 18.89
CA PRO A 396 -9.53 9.21 20.21
C PRO A 396 -8.36 10.20 20.19
N THR A 397 -8.40 11.21 21.06
CA THR A 397 -7.41 12.29 21.09
C THR A 397 -5.99 11.79 21.39
N ALA A 398 -5.82 10.66 22.08
CA ALA A 398 -4.52 10.04 22.34
C ALA A 398 -3.76 9.71 21.04
N TRP A 399 -4.48 9.36 19.97
CA TRP A 399 -3.92 9.05 18.65
C TRP A 399 -3.84 10.28 17.74
N ILE A 400 -4.58 11.35 18.05
CA ILE A 400 -4.70 12.51 17.15
C ILE A 400 -3.86 13.70 17.63
N ASP A 401 -3.91 14.03 18.92
CA ASP A 401 -3.22 15.19 19.50
C ASP A 401 -1.69 15.16 19.27
N PRO A 402 -0.98 14.00 19.38
CA PRO A 402 0.45 13.95 19.14
C PRO A 402 0.87 14.31 17.71
N LEU A 403 -0.02 14.15 16.73
CA LEU A 403 0.23 14.50 15.32
C LEU A 403 0.31 16.02 15.09
N GLY A 404 -0.12 16.83 16.06
CA GLY A 404 0.07 18.29 16.06
C GLY A 404 -0.48 19.04 14.85
N ASP A 405 -1.44 18.45 14.12
CA ASP A 405 -2.00 18.97 12.86
C ASP A 405 -0.93 19.34 11.83
N ARG A 406 0.16 18.57 11.77
CA ARG A 406 1.27 18.79 10.83
C ARG A 406 1.84 17.48 10.33
N VAL A 407 2.31 17.48 9.10
CA VAL A 407 3.04 16.35 8.51
C VAL A 407 4.33 16.81 7.84
N GLY A 408 5.42 16.09 8.11
CA GLY A 408 6.65 16.20 7.35
C GLY A 408 6.45 15.63 5.94
N SER A 409 6.96 16.31 4.93
CA SER A 409 6.85 15.84 3.56
C SER A 409 8.08 16.22 2.75
N MET A 410 8.42 15.39 1.78
CA MET A 410 9.49 15.68 0.84
C MET A 410 8.99 16.12 -0.54
N VAL A 411 7.66 16.18 -0.74
CA VAL A 411 7.05 16.73 -1.95
C VAL A 411 7.34 18.22 -2.02
N ALA A 412 7.89 18.66 -3.15
CA ALA A 412 8.32 20.04 -3.33
C ALA A 412 7.18 21.05 -3.03
N GLY A 413 7.39 21.89 -2.02
CA GLY A 413 6.44 22.93 -1.61
C GLY A 413 5.37 22.49 -0.59
N PHE A 414 5.40 21.24 -0.11
CA PHE A 414 4.39 20.70 0.82
C PHE A 414 4.95 20.26 2.19
N ASP A 415 6.24 20.43 2.45
CA ASP A 415 6.79 20.12 3.78
C ASP A 415 6.14 20.96 4.89
N GLY A 416 5.81 20.31 6.00
CA GLY A 416 5.12 20.93 7.13
C GLY A 416 3.66 21.30 6.86
N SER A 417 3.03 20.71 5.84
CA SER A 417 1.59 20.88 5.56
C SER A 417 0.75 20.58 6.78
N ARG A 418 -0.38 21.29 6.92
CA ARG A 418 -1.35 20.99 7.96
C ARG A 418 -2.27 19.86 7.51
N ILE A 419 -2.53 18.91 8.41
CA ILE A 419 -3.42 17.77 8.09
C ILE A 419 -4.83 18.30 7.83
N SER A 420 -5.28 19.30 8.59
CA SER A 420 -6.56 19.99 8.38
C SER A 420 -6.68 20.64 7.00
N ASP A 421 -5.59 21.23 6.49
CA ASP A 421 -5.60 21.93 5.21
C ASP A 421 -5.65 20.92 4.05
N LEU A 422 -4.95 19.78 4.17
CA LEU A 422 -5.03 18.66 3.23
C LEU A 422 -6.44 18.06 3.21
N ALA A 423 -7.06 17.89 4.37
CA ALA A 423 -8.44 17.44 4.48
C ALA A 423 -9.44 18.41 3.82
N GLU A 424 -9.32 19.71 4.05
CA GLU A 424 -10.25 20.70 3.45
C GLU A 424 -10.09 20.81 1.93
N ARG A 425 -8.86 20.71 1.43
CA ARG A 425 -8.57 20.64 -0.01
C ARG A 425 -9.21 19.40 -0.65
N THR A 426 -9.06 18.26 0.00
CA THR A 426 -9.67 17.00 -0.42
C THR A 426 -11.20 17.08 -0.40
N HIS A 427 -11.78 17.62 0.67
CA HIS A 427 -13.23 17.84 0.80
C HIS A 427 -13.76 18.77 -0.30
N THR A 428 -12.99 19.80 -0.68
CA THR A 428 -13.35 20.69 -1.78
C THR A 428 -13.44 19.93 -3.11
N LEU A 429 -12.49 19.03 -3.40
CA LEU A 429 -12.56 18.16 -4.56
C LEU A 429 -13.76 17.20 -4.51
N ALA A 430 -14.00 16.56 -3.36
CA ALA A 430 -15.11 15.63 -3.19
C ALA A 430 -16.48 16.29 -3.44
N LYS A 431 -16.66 17.56 -3.08
CA LYS A 431 -17.87 18.35 -3.37
C LYS A 431 -18.03 18.77 -4.83
N SER A 432 -16.94 18.74 -5.60
CA SER A 432 -16.91 19.20 -7.00
C SER A 432 -17.25 18.10 -8.01
N ARG A 433 -17.32 16.86 -7.55
CA ARG A 433 -17.76 15.69 -8.29
C ARG A 433 -19.27 15.50 -8.12
#